data_AF-A0A357M7X4-F1
#
_entry.id   AF-A0A357M7X4-F1
#
_cell.length_a   1.000
_cell.length_b   1.000
_cell.length_c   1.000
_cell.angle_alpha   90.00
_cell.angle_beta   90.00
_cell.angle_gamma   90.00
#
_symmetry.space_group_name_H-M   'P 1'
#
loop_
_entity.id
_entity.type
_entity.pdbx_description
1 polymer ?
#
loop_
_entity_poly.entity_id
_entity_poly.type
_entity_poly.pdbx_seq_one_letter_code
_entity_poly.pdbx_strand_id
1 'polypeptide(L)' 'GGIGDGRGWMAAHALGAEGIEMGTRFVATVECVHAAASYKKALVESSESDTVVIKRSIGAPARVLRSQYIDKILE' A
#
# COMPACT_ATOMS: atom_id res chain seq x y z
N GLY A 1 1.37 -9.25 -0.94
CA GLY A 1 1.17 -7.89 -0.42
C GLY A 1 -0.31 -7.65 -0.14
N GLY A 2 -0.64 -6.87 0.89
CA GLY A 2 -2.03 -6.70 1.38
C GLY A 2 -2.25 -7.19 2.81
N ILE A 3 -1.17 -7.47 3.55
CA ILE A 3 -1.23 -7.95 4.94
C ILE A 3 -0.96 -6.75 5.86
N GLY A 4 -1.94 -6.42 6.70
CA GLY A 4 -1.85 -5.33 7.67
C GLY A 4 -2.08 -5.76 9.12
N ASP A 5 -2.46 -7.02 9.35
CA ASP A 5 -2.77 -7.58 10.66
C ASP A 5 -2.56 -9.11 10.71
N GLY A 6 -2.85 -9.70 11.87
CA GLY A 6 -2.72 -11.15 12.09
C GLY A 6 -3.69 -12.02 11.28
N ARG A 7 -4.81 -11.47 10.78
CA ARG A 7 -5.74 -12.23 9.93
C ARG A 7 -5.12 -12.45 8.55
N GLY A 8 -4.50 -11.40 8.00
CA GLY A 8 -3.74 -11.50 6.76
C GLY A 8 -2.55 -12.45 6.86
N TRP A 9 -1.85 -12.46 8.00
CA TRP A 9 -0.83 -13.48 8.30
C TRP A 9 -1.41 -14.89 8.26
N MET A 10 -2.49 -15.14 9.01
CA MET A 10 -3.09 -16.47 9.07
C MET A 10 -3.61 -16.94 7.71
N ALA A 11 -4.22 -16.04 6.92
CA ALA A 11 -4.63 -16.35 5.56
C ALA A 11 -3.43 -16.73 4.67
N ALA A 12 -2.32 -16.00 4.75
CA ALA A 12 -1.11 -16.34 4.00
C ALA A 12 -0.51 -17.68 4.45
N HIS A 13 -0.49 -17.93 5.76
CA HIS A 13 0.00 -19.19 6.32
C HIS A 13 -0.86 -20.39 5.91
N ALA A 14 -2.19 -20.24 5.93
CA ALA A 14 -3.13 -21.25 5.44
C ALA A 14 -2.95 -21.56 3.94
N LEU A 15 -2.46 -20.59 3.15
CA LEU A 15 -2.09 -20.75 1.75
C LEU A 15 -0.67 -21.34 1.56
N GLY A 16 0.03 -21.69 2.64
CA GLY A 16 1.35 -22.35 2.63
C GLY A 16 2.54 -21.42 2.80
N ALA A 17 2.35 -20.14 3.13
CA ALA A 17 3.46 -19.25 3.42
C ALA A 17 4.10 -19.54 4.80
N GLU A 18 5.43 -19.54 4.86
CA GLU A 18 6.20 -19.69 6.10
C GLU A 18 6.60 -18.35 6.73
N GLY A 19 6.29 -17.25 6.05
CA GLY A 19 6.57 -15.89 6.49
C GLY A 19 5.82 -14.88 5.62
N ILE A 20 5.81 -13.61 6.06
CA ILE A 20 5.15 -12.52 5.34
C ILE A 20 6.03 -11.29 5.27
N GLU A 21 5.82 -10.52 4.20
CA GLU A 21 6.40 -9.21 4.02
C GLU A 21 5.30 -8.14 4.05
N MET A 22 5.55 -7.06 4.78
CA MET A 22 4.63 -5.93 4.90
C MET A 22 5.34 -4.64 4.51
N GLY A 23 4.72 -3.83 3.65
CA GLY A 23 5.23 -2.51 3.27
C GLY A 23 4.41 -1.40 3.93
N THR A 24 3.20 -1.17 3.40
CA THR A 24 2.28 -0.11 3.85
C THR A 24 2.09 -0.05 5.36
N ARG A 25 2.00 -1.22 6.03
CA ARG A 25 1.85 -1.29 7.49
C ARG A 25 3.06 -0.74 8.25
N PHE A 26 4.28 -0.99 7.77
CA PHE A 26 5.51 -0.48 8.39
C PHE A 26 5.74 1.01 8.11
N VAL A 27 5.23 1.54 7.00
CA VAL A 27 5.27 2.99 6.75
C VAL A 27 4.39 3.75 7.76
N ALA A 28 3.27 3.15 8.18
CA ALA A 28 2.31 3.75 9.09
C ALA A 28 2.72 3.70 10.59
N THR A 29 3.93 3.24 10.93
CA THR A 29 4.39 3.22 12.33
C THR A 29 4.98 4.56 12.75
N VAL A 30 5.15 4.77 14.07
CA VAL A 30 5.71 6.01 14.62
C VAL A 30 7.20 6.16 14.32
N GLU A 31 7.92 5.04 14.20
CA GLU A 31 9.37 4.97 13.95
C GLU A 31 9.75 5.34 12.51
N CYS A 32 8.82 5.26 11.55
CA CYS A 32 9.08 5.59 10.14
C CYS A 32 9.20 7.11 9.92
N VAL A 33 10.21 7.78 10.48
CA VAL A 33 10.33 9.25 10.47
C VAL A 33 10.55 9.85 9.07
N HIS A 34 10.95 9.04 8.08
CA HIS A 34 11.20 9.48 6.70
C HIS A 34 9.93 9.63 5.85
N ALA A 35 8.81 9.01 6.26
CA ALA A 35 7.53 9.20 5.60
C ALA A 35 6.86 10.48 6.11
N ALA A 36 6.44 11.36 5.19
CA ALA A 36 5.74 12.59 5.52
C ALA A 36 4.49 12.31 6.37
N ALA A 37 4.22 13.16 7.38
CA ALA A 37 3.07 12.98 8.27
C ALA A 37 1.73 12.96 7.49
N SER A 38 1.60 13.78 6.45
CA SER A 38 0.44 13.77 5.55
C SER A 38 0.29 12.45 4.81
N TYR A 39 1.38 11.81 4.41
CA TYR A 39 1.35 10.50 3.76
C TYR A 39 0.92 9.40 4.72
N LYS A 40 1.48 9.37 5.94
CA LYS A 40 1.05 8.42 6.97
C LYS A 40 -0.42 8.58 7.32
N LYS A 41 -0.89 9.82 7.47
CA LYS A 41 -2.29 10.15 7.71
C LYS A 41 -3.18 9.64 6.57
N ALA A 42 -2.81 9.94 5.32
CA ALA A 42 -3.53 9.44 4.16
C ALA A 42 -3.60 7.92 4.14
N LEU A 43 -2.51 7.20 4.44
CA LEU A 43 -2.51 5.73 4.52
C LEU A 43 -3.51 5.18 5.55
N VAL A 44 -3.64 5.83 6.70
CA VAL A 44 -4.53 5.38 7.78
C VAL A 44 -6.00 5.74 7.50
N GLU A 45 -6.25 6.87 6.85
CA GLU A 45 -7.60 7.36 6.53
C GLU A 45 -8.19 6.78 5.23
N SER A 46 -7.35 6.16 4.39
CA SER A 46 -7.77 5.57 3.10
C SER A 46 -8.43 4.21 3.26
N SER A 47 -9.36 3.92 2.36
CA SER A 47 -9.93 2.58 2.11
C SER A 47 -9.15 1.82 1.04
N GLU A 48 -9.46 0.54 0.86
CA GLU A 48 -8.91 -0.29 -0.21
C GLU A 48 -9.20 0.23 -1.62
N SER A 49 -10.30 0.99 -1.78
CA SER A 49 -10.74 1.57 -3.05
C SER A 49 -9.97 2.84 -3.46
N ASP A 50 -9.18 3.41 -2.55
CA ASP A 50 -8.46 4.67 -2.77
C ASP A 50 -7.09 4.46 -3.45
N THR A 51 -6.81 3.28 -4.00
CA THR A 51 -5.58 2.98 -4.74
C THR A 51 -5.81 2.71 -6.21
N VAL A 52 -4.89 3.16 -7.05
CA VAL A 52 -4.92 2.97 -8.51
C VAL A 52 -3.58 2.43 -9.01
N VAL A 53 -3.60 1.79 -10.18
CA VAL A 53 -2.39 1.26 -10.82
C VAL A 53 -1.95 2.22 -11.93
N ILE A 54 -0.73 2.76 -11.80
CA ILE A 54 -0.10 3.64 -12.78
C ILE A 54 0.97 2.89 -13.59
N LYS A 55 1.53 3.55 -14.63
CA LYS A 55 2.69 3.07 -15.42
C LYS A 55 2.48 1.74 -16.17
N ARG A 56 1.23 1.31 -16.40
CA ARG A 56 0.92 0.09 -17.16
C ARG A 56 1.38 0.17 -18.62
N SER A 57 1.18 1.32 -19.27
CA SER A 57 1.53 1.56 -20.68
C SER A 57 3.03 1.45 -20.97
N ILE A 58 3.87 1.65 -19.96
CA ILE A 58 5.34 1.60 -20.08
C ILE A 58 5.94 0.31 -19.49
N GLY A 59 5.11 -0.68 -19.14
CA GLY A 59 5.57 -1.99 -18.66
C GLY A 59 6.13 -2.03 -17.23
N ALA A 60 5.98 -0.96 -16.45
CA ALA A 60 6.50 -0.87 -15.07
C ALA A 60 5.40 -0.50 -14.06
N PRO A 61 4.37 -1.35 -13.91
CA PRO A 61 3.18 -1.01 -13.13
C PRO A 61 3.52 -0.78 -11.65
N ALA A 62 2.89 0.24 -11.06
CA ALA A 62 2.98 0.52 -9.63
C ALA A 62 1.59 0.84 -9.07
N ARG A 63 1.36 0.51 -7.79
CA ARG A 63 0.13 0.88 -7.07
C ARG A 63 0.40 2.07 -6.17
N VAL A 64 -0.46 3.09 -6.27
CA VAL A 64 -0.33 4.34 -5.51
C VAL A 64 -1.68 4.76 -4.92
N LEU A 65 -1.66 5.61 -3.89
CA LEU A 65 -2.87 6.31 -3.45
C LEU A 65 -3.36 7.24 -4.56
N ARG A 66 -4.67 7.24 -4.81
CA ARG A 66 -5.30 8.12 -5.78
C ARG A 66 -5.23 9.57 -5.28
N SER A 67 -4.92 10.48 -6.20
CA SER A 67 -4.95 11.91 -5.96
C SER A 67 -5.13 12.62 -7.30
N GLN A 68 -5.46 13.91 -7.27
CA GLN A 68 -5.60 14.73 -8.48
C GLN A 68 -4.35 14.70 -9.38
N TYR A 69 -3.16 14.58 -8.80
CA TYR A 69 -1.92 14.46 -9.57
C TYR A 69 -1.81 13.08 -10.24
N ILE A 70 -2.23 12.02 -9.56
CA ILE A 70 -2.24 10.66 -10.12
C ILE A 70 -3.29 10.51 -11.21
N ASP A 71 -4.45 11.16 -11.09
CA ASP A 71 -5.47 11.15 -12.16
C ASP A 71 -4.88 11.70 -13.48
N LYS A 72 -4.06 12.75 -13.42
CA LYS A 72 -3.34 13.28 -14.60
C LYS A 72 -2.28 12.35 -15.19
N ILE A 73 -1.74 11.41 -14.39
CA ILE A 73 -0.79 10.40 -14.88
C ILE A 73 -1.53 9.26 -15.62
N LEU A 74 -2.82 9.08 -15.31
CA LEU A 74 -3.66 8.04 -15.89
C LEU A 74 -4.33 8.45 -17.20
N GLU A 75 -4.45 9.76 -17.44
CA GLU A 75 -4.78 10.35 -18.75
C GLU A 75 -3.71 10.00 -19.81
#